data_AF-A0A8I0P1Y5-F1
#
_entry.id   AF-A0A8I0P1Y5-F1
#
_cell.length_a   1.000
_cell.length_b   1.000
_cell.length_c   1.000
_cell.angle_alpha   90.00
_cell.angle_beta   90.00
_cell.angle_gamma   90.00
#
_symmetry.space_group_name_H-M   'P 1'
#
loop_
_entity.id
_entity.type
_entity.pdbx_description
1 polymer ?
#
loop_
_entity_poly.entity_id
_entity_poly.type
_entity_poly.pdbx_seq_one_letter_code
_entity_poly.pdbx_strand_id
1 'polypeptide(L)'
;MYLVQLTLAPSGDAHPPAEIKQALHDAAPDVVDHVTVHTQTRPHLVVSLFLRAASLDEAEAAAKRIWQHATTSCSPLAAWSLRRAEVPLHPYDVE
;
A
#
# COMPACT_ATOMS: atom_id res chain seq x y z
N MET A 1 10.49 -11.11 -4.63
CA MET A 1 9.42 -10.54 -3.79
C MET A 1 9.94 -9.24 -3.21
N TYR A 2 9.17 -8.17 -3.28
CA TYR A 2 9.54 -6.84 -2.81
C TYR A 2 8.52 -6.34 -1.79
N LEU A 3 8.99 -5.65 -0.75
CA LEU A 3 8.13 -4.92 0.17
C LEU A 3 7.94 -3.51 -0.38
N VAL A 4 6.70 -3.11 -0.64
CA VAL A 4 6.34 -1.74 -1.00
C VAL A 4 5.48 -1.15 0.10
N GLN A 5 5.78 0.08 0.53
CA GLN A 5 5.00 0.80 1.52
C GLN A 5 4.12 1.84 0.84
N LEU A 6 2.80 1.71 1.03
CA LEU A 6 1.83 2.74 0.72
C LEU A 6 1.72 3.70 1.90
N THR A 7 1.89 4.99 1.64
CA THR A 7 1.55 6.05 2.59
C THR A 7 0.24 6.68 2.16
N LEU A 8 -0.78 6.55 2.99
CA LEU A 8 -2.14 7.01 2.70
C LEU A 8 -2.50 8.18 3.61
N ALA A 9 -2.96 9.27 3.03
CA ALA A 9 -3.47 10.43 3.76
C ALA A 9 -5.00 10.40 3.81
N PRO A 10 -5.61 10.57 5.00
CA PRO A 10 -7.06 10.68 5.11
C PRO A 10 -7.55 12.00 4.53
N SER A 11 -8.76 12.01 3.99
CA SER A 11 -9.51 13.24 3.73
C SER A 11 -10.26 13.59 5.02
N GLY A 12 -9.82 14.63 5.73
CA GLY A 12 -10.38 15.00 7.03
C GLY A 12 -10.10 13.95 8.11
N ASP A 13 -11.12 13.62 8.91
CA ASP A 13 -11.03 12.70 10.05
C ASP A 13 -11.33 11.23 9.70
N ALA A 14 -11.06 10.82 8.46
CA ALA A 14 -11.33 9.46 8.00
C ALA A 14 -10.57 8.41 8.83
N HIS A 15 -11.27 7.35 9.22
CA HIS A 15 -10.68 6.18 9.89
C HIS A 15 -10.32 5.08 8.88
N PRO A 16 -9.24 4.30 9.13
CA PRO A 16 -8.87 3.21 8.24
C PRO A 16 -10.02 2.20 8.10
N PRO A 17 -10.48 1.87 6.89
CA PRO A 17 -11.55 0.89 6.72
C PRO A 17 -11.05 -0.51 7.07
N ALA A 18 -11.90 -1.33 7.70
CA ALA A 18 -11.53 -2.68 8.14
C ALA A 18 -11.17 -3.58 6.95
N GLU A 19 -11.76 -3.31 5.80
CA GLU A 19 -11.66 -4.08 4.56
C GLU A 19 -10.42 -3.73 3.72
N ILE A 20 -9.64 -2.71 4.11
CA ILE A 20 -8.49 -2.23 3.31
C ILE A 20 -7.52 -3.35 2.94
N LYS A 21 -7.26 -4.27 3.88
CA LYS A 21 -6.38 -5.42 3.65
C LYS A 21 -6.91 -6.30 2.52
N GLN A 22 -8.19 -6.65 2.59
CA GLN A 22 -8.84 -7.54 1.64
C GLN A 22 -8.96 -6.85 0.27
N ALA A 23 -9.38 -5.58 0.24
CA ALA A 23 -9.50 -4.81 -0.99
C ALA A 23 -8.16 -4.69 -1.75
N LEU A 24 -7.05 -4.49 -1.05
CA LEU A 24 -5.72 -4.43 -1.67
C LEU A 24 -5.23 -5.79 -2.16
N HIS A 25 -5.55 -6.86 -1.45
CA HIS A 25 -5.23 -8.22 -1.88
C HIS A 25 -6.03 -8.61 -3.14
N ASP A 26 -7.34 -8.39 -3.14
CA ASP A 26 -8.25 -8.75 -4.23
C ASP A 26 -8.03 -7.93 -5.50
N ALA A 27 -7.41 -6.76 -5.37
CA ALA A 27 -7.06 -5.92 -6.52
C ALA A 27 -5.97 -6.55 -7.42
N ALA A 28 -5.15 -7.46 -6.90
CA ALA A 28 -4.17 -8.22 -7.69
C ALA A 28 -3.72 -9.50 -6.96
N PRO A 29 -4.58 -10.52 -6.83
CA PRO A 29 -4.31 -11.73 -6.04
C PRO A 29 -3.09 -12.53 -6.55
N ASP A 30 -2.78 -12.44 -7.84
CA ASP A 30 -1.62 -13.12 -8.43
C ASP A 30 -0.30 -12.38 -8.17
N VAL A 31 -0.34 -11.12 -7.76
CA VAL A 31 0.83 -10.27 -7.53
C VAL A 31 1.08 -10.05 -6.04
N VAL A 32 0.01 -9.92 -5.25
CA VAL A 32 0.08 -9.65 -3.81
C VAL A 32 0.22 -10.96 -3.04
N ASP A 33 1.35 -11.13 -2.36
CA ASP A 33 1.57 -12.26 -1.44
C ASP A 33 0.97 -11.98 -0.06
N HIS A 34 1.12 -10.74 0.44
CA HIS A 34 0.67 -10.36 1.77
C HIS A 34 0.43 -8.86 1.91
N VAL A 35 -0.50 -8.50 2.80
CA VAL A 35 -0.83 -7.11 3.14
C VAL A 35 -0.83 -6.94 4.66
N THR A 36 -0.09 -5.94 5.14
CA THR A 36 -0.05 -5.54 6.56
C THR A 36 -0.47 -4.08 6.70
N VAL A 37 -1.39 -3.79 7.62
CA VAL A 37 -1.92 -2.45 7.86
C VAL A 37 -1.39 -1.95 9.21
N HIS A 38 -0.70 -0.81 9.21
CA HIS A 38 -0.08 -0.25 10.42
C HIS A 38 -0.98 0.83 11.02
N THR A 39 -1.92 0.46 11.88
CA THR A 39 -2.96 1.38 12.40
C THR A 39 -2.45 2.40 13.43
N GLN A 40 -1.21 2.25 13.91
CA GLN A 40 -0.61 3.14 14.90
C GLN A 40 0.20 4.29 14.28
N THR A 41 0.31 4.36 12.96
CA THR A 41 1.02 5.45 12.28
C THR A 41 0.15 6.70 12.24
N ARG A 42 0.70 7.84 12.68
CA ARG A 42 0.03 9.17 12.64
C ARG A 42 0.98 10.19 12.02
N PRO A 43 0.50 11.14 11.19
CA PRO A 43 -0.90 11.37 10.79
C PRO A 43 -1.35 10.52 9.58
N HIS A 44 -0.47 9.72 8.99
CA HIS A 44 -0.75 8.92 7.79
C HIS A 44 -0.91 7.45 8.13
N LEU A 45 -1.75 6.74 7.39
CA LEU A 45 -1.85 5.28 7.46
C LEU A 45 -0.77 4.67 6.57
N VAL A 46 0.04 3.77 7.12
CA VAL A 46 1.01 3.00 6.33
C VAL A 46 0.47 1.60 6.08
N VAL A 47 0.52 1.16 4.83
CA VAL A 47 0.19 -0.22 4.43
C VAL A 47 1.38 -0.83 3.72
N SER A 48 1.80 -2.01 4.17
CA SER A 48 2.86 -2.78 3.56
C SER A 48 2.28 -3.83 2.62
N LEU A 49 2.76 -3.83 1.38
CA LEU A 49 2.43 -4.82 0.36
C LEU A 49 3.68 -5.66 0.06
N PHE A 50 3.56 -6.98 0.18
CA PHE A 50 4.57 -7.92 -0.31
C PHE A 50 4.17 -8.35 -1.71
N LEU A 51 4.97 -7.99 -2.71
CA LEU A 51 4.64 -8.14 -4.12
C LEU A 51 5.63 -9.03 -4.86
N ARG A 52 5.11 -9.85 -5.78
CA ARG A 52 5.89 -10.55 -6.82
C ARG A 52 6.12 -9.59 -7.99
N ALA A 53 7.38 -9.22 -8.23
CA ALA A 53 7.81 -8.38 -9.35
C ALA A 53 9.25 -8.73 -9.71
N ALA A 54 9.71 -8.32 -10.90
CA ALA A 54 11.07 -8.54 -11.38
C ALA A 54 12.05 -7.40 -11.01
N SER A 55 11.54 -6.24 -10.58
CA SER A 55 12.36 -5.08 -10.18
C SER A 55 11.68 -4.19 -9.14
N LEU A 56 12.44 -3.26 -8.54
CA LEU A 56 11.93 -2.24 -7.63
C LEU A 56 10.92 -1.31 -8.33
N ASP A 57 11.28 -0.78 -9.51
CA ASP A 57 10.43 0.10 -10.30
C ASP A 57 9.09 -0.57 -10.66
N GLU A 58 9.15 -1.84 -11.04
CA GLU A 58 7.95 -2.63 -11.34
C GLU A 58 7.08 -2.82 -10.08
N ALA A 59 7.70 -3.12 -8.93
CA ALA A 59 6.97 -3.29 -7.67
C ALA A 59 6.24 -2.01 -7.26
N GLU A 60 6.90 -0.85 -7.36
CA GLU A 60 6.28 0.45 -7.03
C GLU A 60 5.16 0.82 -8.02
N ALA A 61 5.37 0.57 -9.32
CA ALA A 61 4.35 0.79 -10.33
C ALA A 61 3.15 -0.16 -10.15
N ALA A 62 3.38 -1.42 -9.76
CA ALA A 62 2.34 -2.37 -9.44
C ALA A 62 1.54 -1.93 -8.20
N ALA A 63 2.22 -1.49 -7.14
CA ALA A 63 1.58 -1.00 -5.93
C ALA A 63 0.64 0.20 -6.19
N LYS A 64 1.04 1.14 -7.07
CA LYS A 64 0.19 2.26 -7.50
C LYS A 64 -1.07 1.78 -8.25
N ARG A 65 -0.92 0.81 -9.15
CA ARG A 65 -2.05 0.21 -9.90
C ARG A 65 -3.01 -0.55 -8.98
N ILE A 66 -2.47 -1.31 -8.03
CA ILE A 66 -3.25 -2.01 -7.00
C ILE A 66 -4.08 -1.03 -6.19
N TRP A 67 -3.48 0.08 -5.72
CA TRP A 67 -4.21 1.13 -5.01
C TRP A 67 -5.35 1.70 -5.86
N GLN A 68 -5.07 2.08 -7.10
CA GLN A 68 -6.09 2.63 -8.01
C GLN A 68 -7.26 1.66 -8.19
N HIS A 69 -6.97 0.38 -8.46
CA HIS A 69 -8.01 -0.64 -8.60
C HIS A 69 -8.79 -0.89 -7.31
N ALA A 70 -8.12 -0.96 -6.16
CA ALA A 70 -8.78 -1.12 -4.87
C ALA A 70 -9.74 0.06 -4.58
N THR A 71 -9.35 1.30 -4.92
CA THR A 71 -10.21 2.48 -4.72
C THR A 71 -11.44 2.52 -5.64
N THR A 72 -11.38 1.91 -6.82
CA THR A 72 -12.56 1.79 -7.70
C THR A 72 -13.56 0.75 -7.20
N SER A 73 -13.09 -0.26 -6.45
CA SER A 73 -13.90 -1.40 -6.00
C SER A 73 -14.35 -1.30 -4.54
N CYS A 74 -13.76 -0.41 -3.74
CA CYS A 74 -14.05 -0.24 -2.31
C CYS A 74 -14.33 1.23 -1.98
N SER A 75 -15.62 1.60 -1.91
CA SER A 75 -16.05 3.00 -1.68
C SER A 75 -15.43 3.67 -0.45
N PRO A 76 -15.23 2.99 0.71
CA PRO A 76 -14.54 3.60 1.85
C PRO A 76 -13.11 4.05 1.59
N LEU A 77 -12.40 3.44 0.62
CA LEU A 77 -11.04 3.85 0.25
C LEU A 77 -11.02 5.17 -0.54
N ALA A 78 -12.14 5.61 -1.12
CA ALA A 78 -12.22 6.88 -1.83
C ALA A 78 -11.98 8.11 -0.92
N ALA A 79 -12.16 7.96 0.40
CA ALA A 79 -11.84 8.99 1.39
C ALA A 79 -10.32 9.12 1.65
N TRP A 80 -9.49 8.27 1.05
CA TRP A 80 -8.05 8.23 1.26
C TRP A 80 -7.31 8.58 -0.03
N SER A 81 -6.17 9.25 0.11
CA SER A 81 -5.30 9.61 -1.02
C SER A 81 -3.93 8.94 -0.88
N LEU A 82 -3.45 8.36 -1.98
CA LEU A 82 -2.10 7.81 -2.03
C LEU A 82 -1.08 8.95 -2.10
N ARG A 83 -0.19 9.02 -1.10
CA ARG A 83 0.92 9.98 -1.08
C ARG A 83 2.17 9.40 -1.70
N ARG A 84 2.50 8.16 -1.34
CA ARG A 84 3.71 7.45 -1.76
C ARG A 84 3.44 5.95 -1.86
N ALA A 85 4.14 5.29 -2.78
CA ALA A 85 4.16 3.85 -2.96
C ALA A 85 5.59 3.49 -3.36
N GLU A 86 6.41 3.18 -2.36
CA GLU A 86 7.86 3.14 -2.48
C GLU A 86 8.42 1.90 -1.77
N VAL A 87 9.49 1.31 -2.31
CA VAL A 87 10.25 0.31 -1.57
C VAL A 87 11.09 1.03 -0.52
N PRO A 88 11.00 0.67 0.78
CA PRO A 88 11.81 1.31 1.80
C PRO A 88 13.28 0.92 1.59
N LEU A 89 14.08 1.89 1.15
CA LEU A 89 15.54 1.74 1.06
C LEU A 89 16.14 2.12 2.41
N HIS A 90 16.75 1.16 3.08
CA HIS A 90 17.55 1.42 4.25
C HIS A 90 18.99 1.73 3.82
N PRO A 91 19.63 2.76 4.39
CA PRO A 91 21.06 2.93 4.18
C PRO A 91 21.76 1.65 4.64
N TYR A 92 22.70 1.17 3.83
CA TYR A 92 23.67 0.19 4.31
C TYR A 92 24.66 0.96 5.18
N ASP A 93 24.57 0.80 6.50
CA ASP A 93 25.67 1.20 7.37
C ASP A 93 26.84 0.26 7.04
N VAL A 94 27.89 0.81 6.44
CA VAL A 94 29.15 0.10 6.23
C VAL A 94 29.89 0.16 7.57
N GLU A 95 29.87 -0.93 8.33
CA GLU A 95 30.72 -1.09 9.53
C GLU A 95 32.22 -1.02 9.20
#